data_AF-A0A6B2LGH5-F1
#
_entry.id   AF-A0A6B2LGH5-F1
#
_cell.length_a   1.000
_cell.length_b   1.000
_cell.length_c   1.000
_cell.angle_alpha   90.00
_cell.angle_beta   90.00
_cell.angle_gamma   90.00
#
_symmetry.space_group_name_H-M   'P 1'
#
loop_
_entity.id
_entity.type
_entity.pdbx_description
1 polymer ?
#
loop_
_entity_poly.entity_id
_entity_poly.type
_entity_poly.pdbx_seq_one_letter_code
_entity_poly.pdbx_strand_id
1 'polypeptide(L)'
;MGGLNYTSGAVTSKLSWTNARVCVHAKLPGFNSMYARGIWPAHWLLPADKSCWPDHGEIDIMEMINGDGNVHGTYHWNPDYPNTQCNYKDGSAGGYTSLSGNSWASEYHEYATEWGRDYVTFLLDGKVYVNITAESHNPPPQFPSVPMYLILNTAVGGPWPGPPNDHTQFPTYHYIDTVTVATKA
;
A
#
# COMPACT_ATOMS: atom_id res chain seq x y z
N MET A 1 -19.12 2.61 25.19
CA MET A 1 -18.38 2.40 23.95
C MET A 1 -19.34 1.76 22.97
N GLY A 2 -19.74 2.47 21.92
CA GLY A 2 -20.55 1.88 20.85
C GLY A 2 -19.67 0.89 20.08
N GLY A 3 -20.20 -0.29 19.78
CA GLY A 3 -19.49 -1.28 18.97
C GLY A 3 -19.15 -0.73 17.59
N LEU A 4 -18.08 -1.25 16.98
CA LEU A 4 -17.83 -1.04 15.56
C LEU A 4 -18.88 -1.82 14.75
N ASN A 5 -19.44 -1.19 13.72
CA ASN A 5 -20.49 -1.81 12.88
C ASN A 5 -19.93 -2.84 11.88
N TYR A 6 -18.61 -2.93 11.72
CA TYR A 6 -17.95 -3.77 10.73
C TYR A 6 -16.76 -4.49 11.34
N THR A 7 -16.52 -5.71 10.88
CA THR A 7 -15.33 -6.51 11.19
C THR A 7 -14.55 -6.77 9.91
N SER A 8 -13.22 -6.79 10.00
CA SER A 8 -12.35 -7.09 8.86
C SER A 8 -11.08 -7.80 9.32
N GLY A 9 -10.22 -8.17 8.37
CA GLY A 9 -8.92 -8.76 8.60
C GLY A 9 -7.78 -7.77 8.37
N ALA A 10 -6.77 -7.85 9.24
CA ALA A 10 -5.45 -7.30 9.03
C ALA A 10 -4.43 -8.34 9.50
N VAL A 11 -3.46 -8.66 8.65
CA VAL A 11 -2.37 -9.58 8.98
C VAL A 11 -1.03 -8.91 8.72
N THR A 12 -0.05 -9.22 9.55
CA THR A 12 1.32 -8.71 9.41
C THR A 12 2.32 -9.86 9.33
N SER A 13 3.37 -9.69 8.55
CA SER A 13 4.44 -10.68 8.48
C SER A 13 5.30 -10.65 9.75
N LYS A 14 5.72 -11.84 10.21
CA LYS A 14 6.78 -11.93 11.24
C LYS A 14 8.17 -11.66 10.66
N LEU A 15 8.35 -11.95 9.38
CA LEU A 15 9.56 -11.67 8.63
C LEU A 15 9.57 -10.21 8.18
N SER A 16 10.77 -9.65 8.03
CA SER A 16 11.02 -8.33 7.49
C SER A 16 12.28 -8.36 6.63
N TRP A 17 12.40 -7.39 5.73
CA TRP A 17 13.44 -7.40 4.70
C TRP A 17 13.99 -6.00 4.45
N THR A 18 15.24 -5.92 3.99
CA THR A 18 15.84 -4.71 3.43
C THR A 18 16.12 -4.93 1.95
N ASN A 19 16.03 -3.88 1.14
CA ASN A 19 16.39 -3.89 -0.28
C ASN A 19 15.80 -5.10 -1.04
N ALA A 20 14.48 -5.25 -0.97
CA ALA A 20 13.79 -6.43 -1.48
C ALA A 20 12.79 -6.05 -2.58
N ARG A 21 12.38 -7.08 -3.33
CA ARG A 21 11.16 -7.08 -4.13
C ARG A 21 10.10 -7.89 -3.39
N VAL A 22 8.94 -7.29 -3.15
CA VAL A 22 7.78 -7.94 -2.54
C VAL A 22 6.67 -7.95 -3.58
N CYS A 23 6.15 -9.13 -3.88
CA CYS A 23 5.02 -9.33 -4.80
C CYS A 23 3.85 -9.96 -4.03
N VAL A 24 2.67 -9.38 -4.19
CA VAL A 24 1.39 -9.90 -3.67
C VAL A 24 0.51 -10.25 -4.86
N HIS A 25 0.22 -11.54 -5.03
CA HIS A 25 -0.69 -12.03 -6.06
C HIS A 25 -2.11 -12.09 -5.50
N ALA A 26 -3.00 -11.21 -5.97
CA ALA A 26 -4.30 -11.00 -5.33
C ALA A 26 -5.43 -10.60 -6.29
N LYS A 27 -6.67 -10.78 -5.84
CA LYS A 27 -7.87 -10.13 -6.38
C LYS A 27 -8.40 -9.14 -5.37
N LEU A 28 -8.66 -7.91 -5.80
CA LEU A 28 -9.14 -6.85 -4.90
C LEU A 28 -10.66 -6.95 -4.69
N PRO A 29 -11.17 -6.55 -3.51
CA PRO A 29 -12.61 -6.43 -3.29
C PRO A 29 -13.20 -5.28 -4.10
N GLY A 30 -14.51 -5.36 -4.37
CA GLY A 30 -15.28 -4.28 -4.96
C GLY A 30 -15.31 -4.30 -6.50
N PHE A 31 -16.33 -4.96 -7.06
CA PHE A 31 -16.52 -5.09 -8.51
C PHE A 31 -16.64 -3.74 -9.24
N ASN A 32 -17.20 -2.71 -8.59
CA ASN A 32 -17.20 -1.34 -9.10
C ASN A 32 -17.55 -0.34 -7.98
N SER A 33 -17.47 0.94 -8.32
CA SER A 33 -17.65 2.05 -7.39
C SER A 33 -19.04 2.24 -6.80
N MET A 34 -20.08 1.64 -7.40
CA MET A 34 -21.43 1.68 -6.86
C MET A 34 -21.57 0.81 -5.61
N TYR A 35 -20.87 -0.33 -5.56
CA TYR A 35 -21.07 -1.36 -4.52
C TYR A 35 -19.93 -1.45 -3.50
N ALA A 36 -18.87 -0.67 -3.70
CA ALA A 36 -17.65 -0.77 -2.89
C ALA A 36 -17.35 0.47 -2.06
N ARG A 37 -18.29 1.42 -1.95
CA ARG A 37 -18.11 2.64 -1.14
C ARG A 37 -17.66 2.28 0.28
N GLY A 38 -16.60 2.91 0.76
CA GLY A 38 -16.02 2.66 2.08
C GLY A 38 -15.09 1.45 2.16
N ILE A 39 -14.91 0.67 1.09
CA ILE A 39 -13.98 -0.47 1.07
C ILE A 39 -12.59 0.00 0.64
N TRP A 40 -11.57 -0.33 1.44
CA TRP A 40 -10.19 0.09 1.23
C TRP A 40 -9.21 -1.07 1.46
N PRO A 41 -8.99 -1.94 0.45
CA PRO A 41 -7.88 -2.90 0.48
C PRO A 41 -6.53 -2.21 0.41
N ALA A 42 -5.57 -2.72 1.17
CA ALA A 42 -4.19 -2.24 1.15
C ALA A 42 -3.17 -3.39 1.26
N HIS A 43 -2.08 -3.26 0.52
CA HIS A 43 -0.83 -4.02 0.65
C HIS A 43 0.28 -3.01 0.89
N TRP A 44 0.94 -3.07 2.05
CA TRP A 44 1.83 -2.00 2.45
C TRP A 44 2.89 -2.48 3.42
N LEU A 45 3.97 -1.72 3.56
CA LEU A 45 5.08 -2.06 4.44
C LEU A 45 5.40 -0.96 5.43
N LEU A 46 5.76 -1.37 6.65
CA LEU A 46 6.24 -0.48 7.71
C LEU A 46 7.60 -0.92 8.28
N PRO A 47 8.35 -0.01 8.94
CA PRO A 47 9.63 -0.31 9.57
C PRO A 47 9.48 -1.26 10.75
N ALA A 48 10.26 -2.34 10.77
CA ALA A 48 10.22 -3.37 11.81
C ALA A 48 10.85 -2.92 13.15
N ASP A 49 11.64 -1.85 13.13
CA ASP A 49 12.28 -1.26 14.31
C ASP A 49 11.35 -0.37 15.13
N LYS A 50 10.09 -0.20 14.70
CA LYS A 50 9.05 0.57 15.37
C LYS A 50 9.41 2.06 15.56
N SER A 51 10.17 2.61 14.61
CA SER A 51 10.37 4.07 14.52
C SER A 51 9.01 4.80 14.45
N CYS A 52 8.99 6.05 14.87
CA CYS A 52 7.82 6.89 14.67
C CYS A 52 7.53 7.04 13.17
N TRP A 53 6.26 7.11 12.80
CA TRP A 53 5.88 7.39 11.41
C TRP A 53 6.06 8.90 11.11
N PRO A 54 6.58 9.29 9.92
CA PRO A 54 7.12 8.46 8.83
C PRO A 54 8.66 8.39 8.81
N ASP A 55 9.34 8.40 9.97
CA ASP A 55 10.80 8.59 10.07
C ASP A 55 11.62 7.61 9.23
N HIS A 56 11.28 6.32 9.24
CA HIS A 56 11.93 5.29 8.41
C HIS A 56 11.08 4.83 7.22
N GLY A 57 10.02 5.59 6.93
CA GLY A 57 9.16 5.46 5.77
C GLY A 57 8.03 4.44 5.86
N GLU A 58 7.16 4.48 4.86
CA GLU A 58 6.05 3.56 4.60
C GLU A 58 5.95 3.35 3.09
N ILE A 59 5.82 2.10 2.66
CA ILE A 59 5.71 1.75 1.24
C ILE A 59 4.34 1.12 1.00
N ASP A 60 3.45 1.81 0.32
CA ASP A 60 2.14 1.32 -0.06
C ASP A 60 2.21 0.69 -1.44
N ILE A 61 2.35 -0.64 -1.47
CA ILE A 61 2.48 -1.43 -2.70
C ILE A 61 1.23 -1.29 -3.56
N MET A 62 0.07 -1.35 -2.91
CA MET A 62 -1.24 -1.18 -3.52
C MET A 62 -2.19 -0.62 -2.48
N GLU A 63 -2.83 0.50 -2.84
CA GLU A 63 -4.10 0.91 -2.25
C GLU A 63 -5.14 1.09 -3.35
N MET A 64 -6.38 0.76 -3.04
CA MET A 64 -7.53 1.14 -3.84
C MET A 64 -8.65 1.54 -2.89
N ILE A 65 -9.41 2.56 -3.25
CA ILE A 65 -10.60 2.95 -2.51
C ILE A 65 -11.85 2.78 -3.35
N ASN A 66 -12.93 2.43 -2.69
CA ASN A 66 -14.25 2.43 -3.29
C ASN A 66 -14.38 1.55 -4.54
N GLY A 67 -13.48 0.62 -4.84
CA GLY A 67 -13.51 -0.13 -6.10
C GLY A 67 -13.50 0.77 -7.33
N ASP A 68 -12.81 1.92 -7.27
CA ASP A 68 -12.77 2.92 -8.33
C ASP A 68 -11.90 2.52 -9.54
N GLY A 69 -11.15 1.42 -9.41
CA GLY A 69 -10.29 0.89 -10.45
C GLY A 69 -8.89 1.52 -10.49
N ASN A 70 -8.57 2.43 -9.57
CA ASN A 70 -7.24 3.04 -9.46
C ASN A 70 -6.40 2.29 -8.43
N VAL A 71 -5.29 1.74 -8.88
CA VAL A 71 -4.28 1.09 -8.03
C VAL A 71 -3.21 2.12 -7.74
N HIS A 72 -3.15 2.56 -6.49
CA HIS A 72 -2.19 3.56 -6.01
C HIS A 72 -0.94 2.87 -5.46
N GLY A 73 0.23 3.36 -5.86
CA GLY A 73 1.50 3.07 -5.21
C GLY A 73 2.08 4.35 -4.62
N THR A 74 2.36 4.36 -3.33
CA THR A 74 2.81 5.56 -2.61
C THR A 74 3.98 5.22 -1.71
N TYR A 75 4.96 6.13 -1.67
CA TYR A 75 6.04 6.08 -0.70
C TYR A 75 5.96 7.31 0.19
N HIS A 76 5.94 7.09 1.50
CA HIS A 76 5.96 8.13 2.54
C HIS A 76 7.30 8.12 3.26
N TRP A 77 7.80 9.29 3.64
CA TRP A 77 9.03 9.47 4.41
C TRP A 77 9.00 10.77 5.23
N ASN A 78 9.84 10.87 6.25
CA ASN A 78 10.09 12.15 6.92
C ASN A 78 11.16 12.95 6.13
N PRO A 79 10.81 14.10 5.51
CA PRO A 79 11.74 14.85 4.67
C PRO A 79 12.86 15.55 5.47
N ASP A 80 12.72 15.66 6.79
CA ASP A 80 13.68 16.32 7.68
C ASP A 80 14.43 15.32 8.58
N TYR A 81 14.25 14.01 8.40
CA TYR A 81 15.00 13.01 9.16
C TYR A 81 16.50 13.06 8.81
N PRO A 82 17.44 12.89 9.77
CA PRO A 82 17.24 12.64 11.21
C PRO A 82 17.15 13.90 12.07
N ASN A 83 17.13 15.10 11.47
CA ASN A 83 17.09 16.37 12.23
C ASN A 83 15.78 16.54 13.00
N THR A 84 14.71 15.93 12.52
CA THR A 84 13.44 15.79 13.25
C THR A 84 13.07 14.32 13.34
N GLN A 85 12.51 13.93 14.47
CA GLN A 85 12.01 12.58 14.74
C GLN A 85 10.65 12.69 15.40
N CYS A 86 9.75 11.75 15.12
CA CYS A 86 8.42 11.67 15.73
C CYS A 86 7.57 12.94 15.60
N ASN A 87 7.77 13.74 14.54
CA ASN A 87 7.03 14.98 14.31
C ASN A 87 5.85 14.83 13.33
N TYR A 88 5.63 13.62 12.79
CA TYR A 88 4.58 13.31 11.82
C TYR A 88 4.64 14.17 10.54
N LYS A 89 5.82 14.68 10.17
CA LYS A 89 6.00 15.42 8.92
C LYS A 89 6.10 14.43 7.76
N ASP A 90 5.06 14.39 6.94
CA ASP A 90 4.98 13.51 5.78
C ASP A 90 5.44 14.19 4.49
N GLY A 91 6.50 13.65 3.89
CA GLY A 91 6.81 13.82 2.49
C GLY A 91 6.39 12.55 1.77
N SER A 92 5.62 12.68 0.69
CA SER A 92 5.15 11.52 -0.05
C SER A 92 5.21 11.74 -1.55
N ALA A 93 5.39 10.64 -2.27
CA ALA A 93 5.43 10.60 -3.72
C ALA A 93 4.83 9.28 -4.19
N GLY A 94 4.12 9.33 -5.31
CA GLY A 94 3.38 8.18 -5.78
C GLY A 94 2.69 8.44 -7.10
N GLY A 95 1.83 7.51 -7.48
CA GLY A 95 1.02 7.58 -8.68
C GLY A 95 0.06 6.39 -8.72
N TYR A 96 -0.69 6.30 -9.82
CA TYR A 96 -1.64 5.21 -9.99
C TYR A 96 -1.64 4.68 -11.42
N THR A 97 -2.12 3.45 -11.54
CA THR A 97 -2.52 2.86 -12.81
C THR A 97 -3.97 2.44 -12.72
N SER A 98 -4.68 2.48 -13.84
CA SER A 98 -6.13 2.22 -13.88
C SER A 98 -6.45 1.13 -14.89
N LEU A 99 -7.48 0.36 -14.60
CA LEU A 99 -8.07 -0.57 -15.56
C LEU A 99 -9.27 0.08 -16.24
N SER A 100 -9.22 0.27 -17.56
CA SER A 100 -10.37 0.79 -18.30
C SER A 100 -11.42 -0.30 -18.47
N GLY A 101 -12.61 -0.09 -17.90
CA GLY A 101 -13.80 -0.91 -18.16
C GLY A 101 -13.83 -2.30 -17.52
N ASN A 102 -12.79 -2.70 -16.78
CA ASN A 102 -12.73 -3.95 -16.02
C ASN A 102 -12.56 -3.68 -14.52
N SER A 103 -12.70 -4.72 -13.70
CA SER A 103 -12.52 -4.68 -12.25
C SER A 103 -11.33 -5.54 -11.82
N TRP A 104 -10.54 -5.06 -10.85
CA TRP A 104 -9.49 -5.85 -10.21
C TRP A 104 -10.03 -7.02 -9.37
N ALA A 105 -11.35 -7.21 -9.30
CA ALA A 105 -12.00 -8.33 -8.65
C ALA A 105 -12.15 -9.58 -9.54
N SER A 106 -12.01 -9.45 -10.87
CA SER A 106 -12.27 -10.57 -11.81
C SER A 106 -11.09 -11.51 -11.97
N GLU A 107 -9.86 -11.01 -11.94
CA GLU A 107 -8.63 -11.76 -12.20
C GLU A 107 -7.60 -11.49 -11.10
N TYR A 108 -6.69 -12.44 -10.91
CA TYR A 108 -5.55 -12.21 -10.03
C TYR A 108 -4.50 -11.37 -10.75
N HIS A 109 -3.95 -10.40 -10.04
CA HIS A 109 -2.89 -9.52 -10.50
C HIS A 109 -1.71 -9.56 -9.54
N GLU A 110 -0.51 -9.32 -10.08
CA GLU A 110 0.70 -9.14 -9.27
C GLU A 110 0.88 -7.67 -8.93
N TYR A 111 0.66 -7.33 -7.66
CA TYR A 111 0.99 -6.02 -7.09
C TYR A 111 2.38 -6.12 -6.47
N ALA A 112 3.33 -5.30 -6.91
CA ALA A 112 4.70 -5.44 -6.45
C ALA A 112 5.39 -4.10 -6.18
N THR A 113 6.29 -4.13 -5.21
CA THR A 113 7.28 -3.07 -5.01
C THR A 113 8.68 -3.67 -5.06
N GLU A 114 9.63 -2.89 -5.54
CA GLU A 114 11.06 -3.13 -5.36
C GLU A 114 11.70 -1.86 -4.80
N TRP A 115 12.46 -1.98 -3.71
CA TRP A 115 13.21 -0.84 -3.18
C TRP A 115 14.68 -1.18 -2.97
N GLY A 116 15.49 -0.14 -3.00
CA GLY A 116 16.92 -0.19 -2.74
C GLY A 116 17.38 1.03 -1.93
N ARG A 117 18.68 1.31 -1.98
CA ARG A 117 19.28 2.42 -1.22
C ARG A 117 18.85 3.80 -1.73
N ASP A 118 18.43 3.89 -2.99
CA ASP A 118 18.23 5.13 -3.73
C ASP A 118 16.95 5.13 -4.58
N TYR A 119 16.07 4.13 -4.39
CA TYR A 119 14.81 4.04 -5.13
C TYR A 119 13.71 3.24 -4.40
N VAL A 120 12.47 3.54 -4.78
CA VAL A 120 11.27 2.72 -4.59
C VAL A 120 10.51 2.68 -5.91
N THR A 121 10.23 1.48 -6.41
CA THR A 121 9.53 1.25 -7.67
C THR A 121 8.26 0.45 -7.40
N PHE A 122 7.15 0.82 -8.04
CA PHE A 122 5.88 0.10 -7.97
C PHE A 122 5.53 -0.50 -9.34
N LEU A 123 5.06 -1.74 -9.31
CA LEU A 123 4.75 -2.53 -10.48
C LEU A 123 3.38 -3.17 -10.35
N LEU A 124 2.68 -3.25 -11.48
CA LEU A 124 1.48 -4.05 -11.64
C LEU A 124 1.67 -5.01 -12.82
N ASP A 125 1.50 -6.30 -12.58
CA ASP A 125 1.71 -7.36 -13.57
C ASP A 125 3.08 -7.25 -14.27
N GLY A 126 4.12 -6.98 -13.47
CA GLY A 126 5.49 -6.78 -13.93
C GLY A 126 5.77 -5.46 -14.67
N LYS A 127 4.78 -4.57 -14.83
CA LYS A 127 4.94 -3.26 -15.47
C LYS A 127 5.12 -2.17 -14.43
N VAL A 128 6.22 -1.43 -14.52
CA VAL A 128 6.46 -0.25 -13.69
C VAL A 128 5.44 0.84 -14.04
N TYR A 129 4.75 1.38 -13.03
CA TYR A 129 3.86 2.53 -13.18
C TYR A 129 4.32 3.73 -12.34
N VAL A 130 5.11 3.51 -11.29
CA VAL A 130 5.75 4.57 -10.49
C VAL A 130 7.19 4.18 -10.21
N ASN A 131 8.11 5.14 -10.37
CA ASN A 131 9.50 4.98 -9.99
C ASN A 131 9.99 6.25 -9.28
N ILE A 132 10.32 6.12 -8.00
CA ILE A 132 10.81 7.20 -7.14
C ILE A 132 12.28 6.95 -6.92
N THR A 133 13.11 7.94 -7.22
CA THR A 133 14.58 7.84 -7.13
C THR A 133 15.13 9.05 -6.39
N ALA A 134 16.36 8.95 -5.89
CA ALA A 134 17.03 10.08 -5.24
C ALA A 134 17.06 11.34 -6.12
N GLU A 135 17.16 11.16 -7.44
CA GLU A 135 17.24 12.26 -8.41
C GLU A 135 15.88 12.81 -8.83
N SER A 136 14.78 12.11 -8.56
CA SER A 136 13.44 12.56 -8.99
C SER A 136 12.83 13.64 -8.10
N HIS A 137 13.44 13.95 -6.95
CA HIS A 137 12.97 14.97 -6.00
C HIS A 137 14.12 15.82 -5.48
N ASN A 138 13.81 17.07 -5.11
CA ASN A 138 14.74 17.98 -4.47
C ASN A 138 14.05 18.67 -3.28
N PRO A 139 14.43 18.38 -2.02
CA PRO A 139 15.49 17.45 -1.61
C PRO A 139 15.17 15.98 -1.95
N PRO A 140 16.18 15.10 -2.05
CA PRO A 140 15.98 13.67 -2.27
C PRO A 140 15.14 13.02 -1.16
N PRO A 141 14.33 11.99 -1.47
CA PRO A 141 13.61 11.23 -0.45
C PRO A 141 14.59 10.44 0.44
N GLN A 142 14.21 10.23 1.71
CA GLN A 142 14.98 9.43 2.65
C GLN A 142 14.57 7.96 2.57
N PHE A 143 15.14 7.19 1.64
CA PHE A 143 14.74 5.80 1.37
C PHE A 143 14.93 4.86 2.58
N PRO A 144 14.10 3.81 2.73
CA PRO A 144 14.16 2.93 3.89
C PRO A 144 15.48 2.17 3.94
N SER A 145 16.21 2.30 5.05
CA SER A 145 17.48 1.62 5.30
C SER A 145 17.38 0.51 6.36
N VAL A 146 16.18 0.30 6.91
CA VAL A 146 15.87 -0.67 7.96
C VAL A 146 14.93 -1.76 7.44
N PRO A 147 14.86 -2.94 8.09
CA PRO A 147 13.94 -3.99 7.66
C PRO A 147 12.48 -3.55 7.70
N MET A 148 11.74 -3.82 6.63
CA MET A 148 10.32 -3.51 6.47
C MET A 148 9.49 -4.80 6.57
N TYR A 149 8.38 -4.79 7.32
CA TYR A 149 7.44 -5.91 7.40
C TYR A 149 6.17 -5.60 6.59
N LEU A 150 5.56 -6.64 6.03
CA LEU A 150 4.36 -6.54 5.20
C LEU A 150 3.10 -6.50 6.06
N ILE A 151 2.13 -5.70 5.62
CA ILE A 151 0.77 -5.59 6.14
C ILE A 151 -0.20 -5.82 4.99
N LEU A 152 -1.18 -6.69 5.20
CA LEU A 152 -2.30 -6.91 4.29
C LEU A 152 -3.59 -6.70 5.06
N ASN A 153 -4.44 -5.79 4.60
CA ASN A 153 -5.74 -5.55 5.22
C ASN A 153 -6.80 -5.11 4.23
N THR A 154 -8.03 -5.04 4.73
CA THR A 154 -9.13 -4.33 4.07
C THR A 154 -9.82 -3.45 5.10
N ALA A 155 -9.51 -2.16 5.10
CA ALA A 155 -10.21 -1.20 5.95
C ALA A 155 -11.65 -1.00 5.46
N VAL A 156 -12.53 -0.66 6.41
CA VAL A 156 -13.93 -0.32 6.15
C VAL A 156 -14.20 1.06 6.73
N GLY A 157 -14.33 2.04 5.86
CA GLY A 157 -14.37 3.46 6.19
C GLY A 157 -12.99 4.12 6.15
N GLY A 158 -12.95 5.39 6.56
CA GLY A 158 -11.74 6.21 6.59
C GLY A 158 -11.96 7.59 5.95
N PRO A 159 -11.10 8.58 6.21
CA PRO A 159 -11.24 9.92 5.61
C PRO A 159 -11.21 9.90 4.08
N TRP A 160 -10.42 8.99 3.49
CA TRP A 160 -10.25 8.90 2.04
C TRP A 160 -11.41 8.19 1.34
N PRO A 161 -11.78 6.93 1.68
CA PRO A 161 -12.92 6.28 1.04
C PRO A 161 -14.28 6.84 1.51
N GLY A 162 -14.34 7.51 2.67
CA GLY A 162 -15.58 7.83 3.37
C GLY A 162 -16.22 6.59 4.01
N PRO A 163 -17.33 6.73 4.75
CA PRO A 163 -18.03 5.57 5.31
C PRO A 163 -18.72 4.75 4.21
N PRO A 164 -18.96 3.45 4.44
CA PRO A 164 -19.92 2.66 3.66
C PRO A 164 -21.31 3.32 3.61
N ASN A 165 -22.08 3.02 2.56
CA ASN A 165 -23.47 3.45 2.42
C ASN A 165 -24.41 2.26 2.20
N ASP A 166 -25.70 2.51 2.01
CA ASP A 166 -26.73 1.47 1.83
C ASP A 166 -26.55 0.60 0.58
N HIS A 167 -25.65 0.98 -0.34
CA HIS A 167 -25.29 0.21 -1.53
C HIS A 167 -24.01 -0.61 -1.36
N THR A 168 -23.22 -0.37 -0.30
CA THR A 168 -22.00 -1.15 -0.04
C THR A 168 -22.34 -2.61 0.22
N GLN A 169 -21.81 -3.51 -0.59
CA GLN A 169 -22.08 -4.94 -0.47
C GLN A 169 -21.14 -5.60 0.54
N PHE A 170 -21.74 -6.31 1.49
CA PHE A 170 -21.04 -7.19 2.44
C PHE A 170 -21.64 -8.61 2.40
N PRO A 171 -20.84 -9.66 2.64
CA PRO A 171 -19.38 -9.62 2.80
C PRO A 171 -18.68 -9.29 1.48
N THR A 172 -17.51 -8.65 1.59
CA THR A 172 -16.58 -8.45 0.48
C THR A 172 -15.26 -9.14 0.80
N TYR A 173 -14.54 -9.60 -0.22
CA TYR A 173 -13.37 -10.45 -0.04
C TYR A 173 -12.17 -9.92 -0.79
N HIS A 174 -11.05 -9.88 -0.09
CA HIS A 174 -9.73 -9.59 -0.61
C HIS A 174 -8.97 -10.92 -0.69
N TYR A 175 -8.85 -11.47 -1.90
CA TYR A 175 -8.28 -12.81 -2.09
C TYR A 175 -6.78 -12.69 -2.31
N ILE A 176 -5.99 -13.23 -1.40
CA ILE A 176 -4.53 -13.34 -1.53
C ILE A 176 -4.20 -14.79 -1.89
N ASP A 177 -3.59 -15.00 -3.05
CA ASP A 177 -3.13 -16.33 -3.48
C ASP A 177 -1.72 -16.60 -2.95
N THR A 178 -0.77 -15.71 -3.27
CA THR A 178 0.61 -15.84 -2.81
C THR A 178 1.23 -14.49 -2.43
N VAL A 179 2.22 -14.58 -1.55
CA VAL A 179 3.17 -13.49 -1.28
C VAL A 179 4.55 -14.06 -1.52
N THR A 180 5.33 -13.42 -2.39
CA THR A 180 6.72 -13.79 -2.66
C THR A 180 7.64 -12.64 -2.34
N VAL A 181 8.81 -12.95 -1.80
CA VAL A 181 9.83 -11.95 -1.48
C VAL A 181 11.18 -12.42 -2.03
N ALA A 182 11.84 -11.54 -2.78
CA ALA A 182 13.19 -11.75 -3.28
C ALA A 182 14.10 -10.64 -2.73
N THR A 183 15.17 -11.04 -2.04
CA THR A 183 16.21 -10.12 -1.57
C THR A 183 17.40 -10.15 -2.52
N LYS A 184 17.99 -8.99 -2.81
CA LYS A 184 19.30 -8.96 -3.50
C LYS A 184 20.36 -9.53 -2.53
N ALA A 185 21.18 -10.46 -3.03
CA ALA A 185 22.28 -11.07 -2.29
C ALA A 185 23.41 -10.07 -2.00
#